data_AF-A0AAD4QCG9-F1
#
_entry.id   AF-A0AAD4QCG9-F1
#
_cell.length_a   1.000
_cell.length_b   1.000
_cell.length_c   1.000
_cell.angle_alpha   90.00
_cell.angle_beta   90.00
_cell.angle_gamma   90.00
#
_symmetry.space_group_name_H-M   'P 1'
#
loop_
_entity.id
_entity.type
_entity.pdbx_description
1 polymer ?
#
loop_
_entity_poly.entity_id
_entity_poly.type
_entity_poly.pdbx_seq_one_letter_code
_entity_poly.pdbx_strand_id
1 'polypeptide(L)'
;MSTFRRKTSSKPVDLLAGTRASSFSSYTVFTSSGIASLDDILGGGLPLSCSLLVIAPDTHSSYGELVQKYFISQGLVSGQKVYVVDEEPEQFVSKCMWPSNGAPSTAVRTVEDNDDNDETDHEPKVTIAWRYEHLKRFQTTVSTSQSSADDFCQAFDLTQRIPGPFLDQATKSSQLVLLNASRDSKGLIDVIAESLGASSQDVVPIRICIPLLGSPGWGDLQPKDVLYFAYSLRTLLRRYPHACASVSLPPNMSGDNWGGRGWLNKLSWLFDASVTLAGFSDPSLSLTFPSHHGSVRVHGLPTPHSLIPASDRSSTLRGISFVSGWTGGGENNLAFKCTRKRFVIETHHLDVEGGVGERRTTPAGIVGGDAEGIRREKKSERNELSVGVGTAGRAAMKVELEEEGRRDMEAAAAGVPERRRGRGKKVTFWGERAGRELGW
;
A
#
# COMPACT_ATOMS: atom_id res chain seq x y z
N MET A 1 -4.42 34.37 -32.79
CA MET A 1 -4.91 33.55 -31.66
C MET A 1 -4.45 34.21 -30.37
N SER A 2 -5.32 34.39 -29.36
CA SER A 2 -4.92 35.02 -28.10
C SER A 2 -4.38 33.99 -27.11
N THR A 3 -3.08 34.06 -26.80
CA THR A 3 -2.41 33.16 -25.85
C THR A 3 -2.45 33.74 -24.44
N PHE A 4 -3.52 33.44 -23.69
CA PHE A 4 -3.67 33.82 -22.29
C PHE A 4 -2.65 33.12 -21.37
N ARG A 5 -1.39 33.58 -21.37
CA ARG A 5 -0.42 33.27 -20.32
C ARG A 5 -0.83 34.01 -19.04
N ARG A 6 -1.53 33.32 -18.13
CA ARG A 6 -1.84 33.81 -16.79
C ARG A 6 -0.52 34.00 -16.02
N LYS A 7 -0.02 35.25 -15.94
CA LYS A 7 1.11 35.61 -15.07
C LYS A 7 0.71 35.41 -13.61
N THR A 8 1.02 34.25 -13.05
CA THR A 8 1.03 34.04 -11.60
C THR A 8 2.34 34.59 -11.04
N SER A 9 2.42 35.91 -10.88
CA SER A 9 3.47 36.53 -10.05
C SER A 9 3.13 36.36 -8.57
N SER A 10 3.00 35.11 -8.13
CA SER A 10 3.03 34.79 -6.71
C SER A 10 4.42 35.14 -6.20
N LYS A 11 4.49 36.13 -5.30
CA LYS A 11 5.53 36.10 -4.27
C LYS A 11 5.49 34.70 -3.64
N PRO A 12 6.61 34.08 -3.26
CA PRO A 12 6.54 32.91 -2.40
C PRO A 12 5.68 33.29 -1.19
N VAL A 13 4.62 32.51 -0.95
CA VAL A 13 4.04 32.46 0.39
C VAL A 13 5.07 31.67 1.18
N ASP A 14 5.55 32.21 2.29
CA ASP A 14 6.47 31.52 3.18
C ASP A 14 5.72 30.34 3.82
N LEU A 15 5.79 29.20 3.13
CA LEU A 15 5.19 27.95 3.58
C LEU A 15 5.93 27.43 4.80
N LEU A 16 5.19 26.77 5.68
CA LEU A 16 5.74 26.20 6.89
C LEU A 16 6.80 25.13 6.54
N ALA A 17 7.85 25.03 7.35
CA ALA A 17 8.99 24.14 7.08
C ALA A 17 8.53 22.70 6.79
N GLY A 18 9.05 22.10 5.71
CA GLY A 18 8.66 20.76 5.25
C GLY A 18 7.21 20.59 4.82
N THR A 19 6.53 21.67 4.40
CA THR A 19 5.17 21.61 3.83
C THR A 19 5.12 22.04 2.37
N ARG A 20 4.06 21.62 1.67
CA ARG A 20 3.86 21.92 0.24
C ARG A 20 2.40 22.27 -0.03
N ALA A 21 2.15 23.41 -0.67
CA ALA A 21 0.81 23.78 -1.11
C ALA A 21 0.30 22.86 -2.23
N SER A 22 -1.01 22.58 -2.25
CA SER A 22 -1.63 21.77 -3.29
C SER A 22 -1.76 22.55 -4.60
N SER A 23 -1.30 21.93 -5.70
CA SER A 23 -1.49 22.43 -7.07
C SER A 23 -2.97 22.62 -7.48
N PHE A 24 -3.91 22.06 -6.72
CA PHE A 24 -5.36 22.17 -6.97
C PHE A 24 -6.09 23.12 -6.00
N SER A 25 -5.50 23.47 -4.85
CA SER A 25 -6.14 24.24 -3.79
C SER A 25 -5.10 25.00 -2.96
N SER A 26 -5.12 26.33 -3.05
CA SER A 26 -4.25 27.22 -2.24
C SER A 26 -4.55 27.16 -0.73
N TYR A 27 -5.64 26.53 -0.32
CA TYR A 27 -6.00 26.31 1.09
C TYR A 27 -5.48 24.98 1.64
N THR A 28 -5.10 24.05 0.76
CA THR A 28 -4.66 22.70 1.15
C THR A 28 -3.14 22.65 1.21
N VAL A 29 -2.60 22.55 2.42
CA VAL A 29 -1.16 22.37 2.67
C VAL A 29 -0.89 20.92 3.07
N PHE A 30 0.07 20.29 2.41
CA PHE A 30 0.50 18.91 2.64
C PHE A 30 1.75 18.84 3.52
N THR A 31 1.87 17.73 4.24
CA THR A 31 3.11 17.20 4.85
C THR A 31 3.45 15.87 4.18
N SER A 32 4.73 15.57 3.96
CA SER A 32 5.12 14.24 3.45
C SER A 32 4.94 13.17 4.53
N SER A 33 4.53 11.96 4.15
CA SER A 33 4.51 10.79 5.02
C SER A 33 5.91 10.19 5.28
N GLY A 34 6.96 10.71 4.62
CA GLY A 34 8.30 10.10 4.57
C GLY A 34 8.43 8.98 3.53
N ILE A 35 7.35 8.65 2.82
CA ILE A 35 7.30 7.60 1.79
C ILE A 35 6.72 8.24 0.51
N ALA A 36 7.59 8.63 -0.43
CA ALA A 36 7.19 9.36 -1.64
C ALA A 36 6.07 8.67 -2.46
N SER A 37 6.02 7.33 -2.44
CA SER A 37 4.97 6.55 -3.11
C SER A 37 3.63 6.53 -2.35
N LEU A 38 3.64 6.66 -1.03
CA LEU A 38 2.40 6.91 -0.27
C LEU A 38 1.93 8.35 -0.46
N ASP A 39 2.84 9.31 -0.56
CA ASP A 39 2.51 10.72 -0.87
C ASP A 39 1.81 10.87 -2.24
N ASP A 40 2.24 10.13 -3.27
CA ASP A 40 1.56 10.07 -4.57
C ASP A 40 0.13 9.53 -4.44
N ILE A 41 -0.07 8.42 -3.73
CA ILE A 41 -1.38 7.80 -3.48
C ILE A 41 -2.34 8.75 -2.73
N LEU A 42 -1.81 9.52 -1.77
CA LEU A 42 -2.55 10.56 -1.04
C LEU A 42 -2.74 11.86 -1.85
N GLY A 43 -2.06 12.00 -2.99
CA GLY A 43 -2.24 13.07 -3.97
C GLY A 43 -1.31 14.28 -3.80
N GLY A 44 -0.27 14.14 -2.97
CA GLY A 44 0.70 15.18 -2.64
C GLY A 44 1.33 15.06 -1.25
N GLY A 45 0.87 14.12 -0.43
CA GLY A 45 1.21 13.93 0.98
C GLY A 45 -0.04 13.80 1.86
N LEU A 46 0.12 13.80 3.19
CA LEU A 46 -1.00 13.95 4.12
C LEU A 46 -1.30 15.44 4.34
N PRO A 47 -2.53 15.93 4.09
CA PRO A 47 -2.87 17.31 4.40
C PRO A 47 -2.87 17.64 5.89
N LEU A 48 -2.55 18.89 6.21
CA LEU A 48 -2.89 19.46 7.51
C LEU A 48 -4.42 19.51 7.69
N SER A 49 -4.87 19.45 8.94
CA SER A 49 -6.25 19.19 9.40
C SER A 49 -6.82 17.80 9.05
N CYS A 50 -6.02 16.85 8.53
CA CYS A 50 -6.48 15.51 8.14
C CYS A 50 -5.76 14.37 8.90
N SER A 51 -6.44 13.24 8.94
CA SER A 51 -6.02 11.99 9.59
C SER A 51 -5.78 10.85 8.59
N LEU A 52 -4.70 10.09 8.77
CA LEU A 52 -4.37 8.86 8.05
C LEU A 52 -4.51 7.65 8.98
N LEU A 53 -5.16 6.61 8.49
CA LEU A 53 -5.16 5.27 9.09
C LEU A 53 -4.36 4.28 8.22
N VAL A 54 -3.42 3.58 8.84
CA VAL A 54 -2.68 2.46 8.24
C VAL A 54 -3.14 1.16 8.91
N ILE A 55 -3.69 0.25 8.12
CA ILE A 55 -4.19 -1.06 8.54
C ILE A 55 -3.16 -2.12 8.13
N ALA A 56 -2.64 -2.90 9.06
CA ALA A 56 -1.69 -3.99 8.80
C ALA A 56 -2.20 -5.27 9.48
N PRO A 57 -2.92 -6.16 8.75
CA PRO A 57 -3.58 -7.32 9.35
C PRO A 57 -2.64 -8.50 9.63
N ASP A 58 -1.41 -8.47 9.12
CA ASP A 58 -0.44 -9.55 9.24
C ASP A 58 0.23 -9.55 10.63
N THR A 59 -0.09 -10.56 11.45
CA THR A 59 0.36 -10.72 12.85
C THR A 59 1.87 -10.76 13.06
N HIS A 60 2.64 -11.07 12.01
CA HIS A 60 4.10 -11.18 12.05
C HIS A 60 4.80 -10.08 11.22
N SER A 61 4.05 -9.07 10.77
CA SER A 61 4.61 -7.88 10.13
C SER A 61 4.68 -6.70 11.12
N SER A 62 5.50 -5.71 10.77
CA SER A 62 5.50 -4.38 11.40
C SER A 62 5.17 -3.27 10.39
N TYR A 63 4.45 -3.59 9.29
CA TYR A 63 4.20 -2.64 8.20
C TYR A 63 3.38 -1.41 8.63
N GLY A 64 2.48 -1.57 9.61
CA GLY A 64 1.80 -0.44 10.26
C GLY A 64 2.81 0.49 10.92
N GLU A 65 3.53 0.00 11.94
CA GLU A 65 4.58 0.76 12.64
C GLU A 65 5.63 1.35 11.71
N LEU A 66 5.97 0.67 10.60
CA LEU A 66 6.99 1.10 9.66
C LEU A 66 6.61 2.45 9.01
N VAL A 67 5.36 2.60 8.57
CA VAL A 67 4.85 3.88 8.06
C VAL A 67 4.87 4.96 9.15
N GLN A 68 4.59 4.59 10.41
CA GLN A 68 4.62 5.52 11.54
C GLN A 68 6.04 5.99 11.88
N LYS A 69 7.03 5.10 11.78
CA LYS A 69 8.45 5.43 11.91
C LYS A 69 8.89 6.39 10.80
N TYR A 70 8.48 6.16 9.55
CA TYR A 70 8.68 7.11 8.43
C TYR A 70 8.02 8.48 8.71
N PHE A 71 6.79 8.49 9.21
CA PHE A 71 6.02 9.70 9.52
C PHE A 71 6.66 10.54 10.65
N ILE A 72 7.22 9.89 11.67
CA ILE A 72 8.01 10.54 12.74
C ILE A 72 9.31 11.10 12.18
N SER A 73 10.12 10.28 11.50
CA SER A 73 11.41 10.70 10.97
C SER A 73 11.30 11.86 9.97
N GLN A 74 10.26 11.87 9.12
CA GLN A 74 9.99 12.99 8.23
C GLN A 74 9.61 14.26 8.98
N GLY A 75 8.82 14.19 10.04
CA GLY A 75 8.52 15.35 10.88
C GLY A 75 9.78 15.92 11.55
N LEU A 76 10.60 15.06 12.14
CA LEU A 76 11.82 15.44 12.84
C LEU A 76 12.85 16.10 11.92
N VAL A 77 13.13 15.51 10.74
CA VAL A 77 14.05 16.11 9.75
C VAL A 77 13.49 17.41 9.16
N SER A 78 12.18 17.52 8.98
CA SER A 78 11.53 18.75 8.48
C SER A 78 11.42 19.89 9.50
N GLY A 79 11.95 19.75 10.72
CA GLY A 79 11.81 20.76 11.77
C GLY A 79 10.38 20.92 12.32
N GLN A 80 9.50 19.94 12.05
CA GLN A 80 8.10 19.94 12.46
C GLN A 80 7.96 19.34 13.87
N LYS A 81 6.90 19.71 14.58
CA LYS A 81 6.64 19.23 15.94
C LYS A 81 5.93 17.87 15.88
N VAL A 82 6.50 16.85 16.51
CA VAL A 82 6.04 15.46 16.44
C VAL A 82 5.61 14.99 17.82
N TYR A 83 4.35 14.56 17.92
CA TYR A 83 3.75 13.96 19.09
C TYR A 83 3.68 12.45 18.85
N VAL A 84 4.19 11.65 19.76
CA VAL A 84 4.15 10.18 19.69
C VAL A 84 3.35 9.66 20.87
N VAL A 85 2.23 8.99 20.59
CA VAL A 85 1.40 8.33 21.59
C VAL A 85 1.59 6.83 21.48
N ASP A 86 2.31 6.24 22.44
CA ASP A 86 2.65 4.82 22.44
C ASP A 86 2.77 4.28 23.88
N GLU A 87 2.90 2.97 24.04
CA GLU A 87 3.14 2.34 25.35
C GLU A 87 4.58 2.54 25.82
N GLU A 88 5.55 2.56 24.89
CA GLU A 88 6.97 2.84 25.16
C GLU A 88 7.52 3.87 24.16
N PRO A 89 7.05 5.14 24.18
CA PRO A 89 7.28 6.10 23.09
C PRO A 89 8.76 6.43 22.86
N GLU A 90 9.58 6.45 23.92
CA GLU A 90 11.04 6.59 23.82
C GLU A 90 11.68 5.44 23.03
N GLN A 91 11.27 4.20 23.32
CA GLN A 91 11.73 3.02 22.60
C GLN A 91 11.20 2.99 21.16
N PHE A 92 9.98 3.45 20.92
CA PHE A 92 9.43 3.49 19.56
C PHE A 92 10.22 4.46 18.68
N VAL A 93 10.53 5.65 19.21
CA VAL A 93 11.28 6.68 18.48
C VAL A 93 12.75 6.28 18.27
N SER A 94 13.40 5.60 19.22
CA SER A 94 14.77 5.09 19.02
C SER A 94 14.88 4.06 17.88
N LYS A 95 13.76 3.40 17.54
CA LYS A 95 13.64 2.43 16.44
C LYS A 95 13.33 3.10 15.08
N CYS A 96 13.16 4.43 15.03
CA CYS A 96 12.89 5.18 13.78
C CYS A 96 14.14 5.35 12.90
N MET A 97 13.93 5.43 11.58
CA MET A 97 15.00 5.51 10.56
C MET A 97 15.53 6.95 10.38
N TRP A 98 16.68 7.10 9.71
CA TRP A 98 17.29 8.41 9.43
C TRP A 98 17.79 8.51 7.98
N PRO A 99 17.92 9.72 7.40
CA PRO A 99 18.61 9.88 6.12
C PRO A 99 20.08 9.44 6.22
N SER A 100 20.62 8.90 5.13
CA SER A 100 22.04 8.53 5.08
C SER A 100 22.90 9.77 4.82
N ASN A 101 23.87 10.04 5.71
CA ASN A 101 24.76 11.22 5.64
C ASN A 101 25.84 11.11 4.53
N GLY A 102 25.44 10.81 3.28
CA GLY A 102 26.38 10.69 2.16
C GLY A 102 25.73 10.43 0.81
N ALA A 103 25.70 11.47 -0.03
CA ALA A 103 25.34 11.47 -1.45
C ALA A 103 23.89 11.04 -1.81
N PRO A 104 23.34 11.51 -2.95
CA PRO A 104 22.09 10.97 -3.46
C PRO A 104 22.28 9.49 -3.84
N SER A 105 21.70 8.60 -3.05
CA SER A 105 21.66 7.16 -3.39
C SER A 105 21.13 6.99 -4.82
N THR A 106 21.84 6.17 -5.59
CA THR A 106 21.69 6.05 -7.05
C THR A 106 20.24 5.80 -7.44
N ALA A 107 19.86 6.37 -8.60
CA ALA A 107 18.50 6.38 -9.14
C ALA A 107 17.76 5.03 -9.08
N VAL A 108 16.43 5.07 -9.21
CA VAL A 108 15.57 3.88 -9.37
C VAL A 108 15.85 3.17 -10.69
N ARG A 109 16.99 2.47 -10.72
CA ARG A 109 17.16 1.25 -11.50
C ARG A 109 16.41 0.17 -10.74
N THR A 110 15.52 -0.54 -11.44
CA THR A 110 15.02 -1.83 -10.97
C THR A 110 16.23 -2.71 -10.72
N VAL A 111 16.45 -3.07 -9.46
CA VAL A 111 17.54 -3.97 -9.07
C VAL A 111 17.05 -5.38 -9.38
N GLU A 112 17.67 -6.01 -10.38
CA GLU A 112 17.64 -7.46 -10.52
C GLU A 112 18.48 -8.04 -9.39
N ASP A 113 17.94 -9.05 -8.71
CA ASP A 113 18.41 -9.50 -7.40
C ASP A 113 19.57 -10.49 -7.56
N ASN A 114 20.78 -9.96 -7.73
CA ASN A 114 22.01 -10.74 -7.70
C ASN A 114 22.61 -10.66 -6.29
N ASP A 115 22.37 -11.70 -5.50
CA ASP A 115 23.14 -11.99 -4.28
C ASP A 115 24.53 -12.55 -4.67
N ASP A 116 25.53 -12.37 -3.82
CA ASP A 116 26.95 -12.57 -4.20
C ASP A 116 27.33 -14.07 -4.33
N ASN A 117 27.48 -14.58 -5.56
CA ASN A 117 28.43 -15.66 -5.97
C ASN A 117 28.37 -15.93 -7.49
N ASP A 118 29.32 -15.39 -8.26
CA ASP A 118 30.40 -16.16 -8.92
C ASP A 118 31.33 -15.25 -9.75
N GLU A 119 32.56 -15.69 -10.02
CA GLU A 119 33.46 -15.06 -11.00
C GLU A 119 33.35 -15.73 -12.37
N THR A 120 33.69 -15.01 -13.46
CA THR A 120 33.48 -15.37 -14.88
C THR A 120 32.00 -15.35 -15.32
N ASP A 121 31.63 -14.96 -16.54
CA ASP A 121 32.38 -14.92 -17.80
C ASP A 121 32.03 -13.68 -18.69
N HIS A 122 32.81 -13.44 -19.74
CA HIS A 122 32.78 -12.25 -20.59
C HIS A 122 31.85 -12.39 -21.83
N GLU A 123 30.58 -12.77 -21.64
CA GLU A 123 29.64 -12.93 -22.78
C GLU A 123 29.26 -11.60 -23.47
N PRO A 124 29.33 -11.49 -24.81
CA PRO A 124 28.99 -10.27 -25.53
C PRO A 124 27.46 -10.11 -25.69
N LYS A 125 26.89 -9.12 -24.99
CA LYS A 125 25.47 -8.71 -25.03
C LYS A 125 24.88 -8.63 -26.45
N VAL A 126 24.18 -9.68 -26.88
CA VAL A 126 23.63 -9.81 -28.24
C VAL A 126 22.47 -8.82 -28.46
N THR A 127 22.77 -7.69 -29.10
CA THR A 127 21.86 -6.54 -29.19
C THR A 127 20.88 -6.66 -30.37
N ILE A 128 19.91 -7.58 -30.23
CA ILE A 128 18.90 -7.88 -31.28
C ILE A 128 17.85 -6.75 -31.43
N ALA A 129 17.68 -5.90 -30.41
CA ALA A 129 16.49 -5.07 -30.22
C ALA A 129 16.73 -3.54 -30.17
N TRP A 130 17.62 -2.98 -31.00
CA TRP A 130 17.96 -1.54 -31.01
C TRP A 130 16.75 -0.58 -31.09
N ARG A 131 15.63 -1.02 -31.70
CA ARG A 131 14.35 -0.29 -31.75
C ARG A 131 13.68 -0.08 -30.38
N TYR A 132 14.02 -0.88 -29.37
CA TYR A 132 13.44 -0.82 -28.02
C TYR A 132 14.37 -0.10 -27.02
N GLU A 133 15.66 0.07 -27.34
CA GLU A 133 16.64 0.80 -26.52
C GLU A 133 16.27 2.27 -26.31
N HIS A 134 15.47 2.84 -27.22
CA HIS A 134 14.98 4.22 -27.16
C HIS A 134 13.60 4.37 -26.50
N LEU A 135 12.98 3.28 -26.01
CA LEU A 135 11.72 3.34 -25.29
C LEU A 135 11.96 3.66 -23.81
N LYS A 136 11.20 4.61 -23.27
CA LYS A 136 11.24 4.93 -21.84
C LYS A 136 10.85 3.69 -21.03
N ARG A 137 11.79 3.13 -20.26
CA ARG A 137 11.56 1.97 -19.36
C ARG A 137 10.34 2.26 -18.47
N PHE A 138 9.42 1.31 -18.39
CA PHE A 138 8.17 1.47 -17.65
C PHE A 138 8.46 1.75 -16.17
N GLN A 139 7.84 2.78 -15.61
CA GLN A 139 8.06 3.20 -14.22
C GLN A 139 6.88 2.73 -13.37
N THR A 140 7.07 1.62 -12.62
CA THR A 140 6.05 1.10 -11.69
C THR A 140 5.91 1.97 -10.44
N THR A 141 6.96 2.70 -10.07
CA THR A 141 6.98 3.57 -8.88
C THR A 141 7.40 5.01 -9.21
N VAL A 142 7.07 5.93 -8.30
CA VAL A 142 7.53 7.32 -8.37
C VAL A 142 9.01 7.44 -8.02
N SER A 143 9.69 8.33 -8.73
CA SER A 143 11.06 8.72 -8.38
C SER A 143 11.03 9.78 -7.28
N THR A 144 11.72 9.57 -6.17
CA THR A 144 12.07 10.66 -5.24
C THR A 144 12.88 11.71 -6.00
N SER A 145 12.43 12.96 -5.99
CA SER A 145 13.03 14.07 -6.75
C SER A 145 14.48 14.32 -6.32
N GLN A 146 15.46 13.93 -7.15
CA GLN A 146 16.89 14.21 -6.90
C GLN A 146 17.29 15.67 -7.16
N SER A 147 16.32 16.57 -7.38
CA SER A 147 16.55 18.02 -7.36
C SER A 147 16.83 18.47 -5.93
N SER A 148 18.05 18.94 -5.66
CA SER A 148 18.55 19.41 -4.36
C SER A 148 17.95 20.75 -3.90
N ALA A 149 16.62 20.87 -4.01
CA ALA A 149 15.83 22.07 -3.77
C ALA A 149 14.36 21.78 -3.39
N ASP A 150 13.96 20.51 -3.22
CA ASP A 150 12.61 20.10 -2.82
C ASP A 150 12.69 19.12 -1.64
N ASP A 151 13.08 19.63 -0.47
CA ASP A 151 13.30 18.88 0.79
C ASP A 151 12.03 18.24 1.40
N PHE A 152 10.92 18.24 0.66
CA PHE A 152 9.59 17.84 1.12
C PHE A 152 9.50 16.39 1.59
N CYS A 153 10.13 15.44 0.87
CA CYS A 153 10.17 14.02 1.22
C CYS A 153 11.62 13.52 1.17
N GLN A 154 12.15 13.10 2.31
CA GLN A 154 13.55 12.74 2.49
C GLN A 154 13.82 11.26 2.20
N ALA A 155 15.05 10.95 1.80
CA ALA A 155 15.49 9.59 1.46
C ALA A 155 16.06 8.86 2.69
N PHE A 156 15.17 8.29 3.50
CA PHE A 156 15.56 7.48 4.68
C PHE A 156 16.13 6.11 4.30
N ASP A 157 17.12 5.66 5.07
CA ASP A 157 17.69 4.32 4.98
C ASP A 157 17.26 3.49 6.20
N LEU A 158 16.57 2.36 5.97
CA LEU A 158 16.07 1.46 7.01
C LEU A 158 17.16 0.79 7.86
N THR A 159 18.43 0.85 7.44
CA THR A 159 19.58 0.42 8.25
C THR A 159 20.07 1.46 9.24
N GLN A 160 19.70 2.74 9.06
CA GLN A 160 20.11 3.85 9.92
C GLN A 160 19.09 4.14 11.01
N ARG A 161 19.50 4.80 12.09
CA ARG A 161 18.62 5.21 13.21
C ARG A 161 18.83 6.67 13.56
N ILE A 162 17.83 7.30 14.17
CA ILE A 162 17.93 8.70 14.61
C ILE A 162 19.06 8.80 15.67
N PRO A 163 20.03 9.73 15.52
CA PRO A 163 21.09 9.89 16.51
C PRO A 163 20.53 10.25 17.89
N GLY A 164 20.95 9.54 18.95
CA GLY A 164 20.51 9.81 20.33
C GLY A 164 20.60 11.29 20.74
N PRO A 165 21.73 11.99 20.49
CA PRO A 165 21.85 13.42 20.78
C PRO A 165 20.84 14.32 20.02
N PHE A 166 20.35 13.89 18.86
CA PHE A 166 19.28 14.61 18.15
C PHE A 166 17.94 14.41 18.85
N LEU A 167 17.63 13.19 19.31
CA LEU A 167 16.41 12.92 20.10
C LEU A 167 16.42 13.70 21.43
N ASP A 168 17.55 13.69 22.14
CA ASP A 168 17.76 14.51 23.33
C ASP A 168 17.47 15.99 23.07
N GLN A 169 17.97 16.52 21.95
CA GLN A 169 17.76 17.91 21.55
C GLN A 169 16.30 18.19 21.17
N ALA A 170 15.67 17.31 20.40
CA ALA A 170 14.29 17.43 19.95
C ALA A 170 13.29 17.40 21.13
N THR A 171 13.53 16.56 22.14
CA THR A 171 12.73 16.54 23.37
C THR A 171 12.96 17.82 24.18
N LYS A 172 14.22 18.27 24.35
CA LYS A 172 14.55 19.51 25.08
C LYS A 172 13.99 20.77 24.41
N SER A 173 13.90 20.80 23.08
CA SER A 173 13.28 21.90 22.32
C SER A 173 11.75 21.82 22.25
N SER A 174 11.13 20.77 22.80
CA SER A 174 9.70 20.44 22.61
C SER A 174 9.29 20.26 21.14
N GLN A 175 10.25 19.96 20.25
CA GLN A 175 9.96 19.48 18.90
C GLN A 175 9.41 18.05 18.96
N LEU A 176 9.98 17.19 19.82
CA LEU A 176 9.48 15.86 20.10
C LEU A 176 8.70 15.87 21.41
N VAL A 177 7.43 15.47 21.36
CA VAL A 177 6.54 15.33 22.51
C VAL A 177 6.16 13.87 22.64
N LEU A 178 6.54 13.23 23.75
CA LEU A 178 6.25 11.83 24.02
C LEU A 178 5.09 11.76 25.00
N LEU A 179 4.04 11.03 24.62
CA LEU A 179 2.83 10.81 25.41
C LEU A 179 2.65 9.31 25.61
N ASN A 180 2.37 8.89 26.83
CA ASN A 180 2.09 7.48 27.12
C ASN A 180 0.65 7.12 26.71
N ALA A 181 0.46 5.90 26.24
CA ALA A 181 -0.86 5.32 26.01
C ALA A 181 -1.71 5.36 27.29
N SER A 182 -3.02 5.55 27.13
CA SER A 182 -3.98 5.64 28.22
C SER A 182 -5.07 4.60 28.07
N ARG A 183 -5.52 4.04 29.20
CA ARG A 183 -6.70 3.18 29.28
C ARG A 183 -8.03 3.95 29.14
N ASP A 184 -7.98 5.27 29.19
CA ASP A 184 -9.08 6.15 28.78
C ASP A 184 -8.71 6.86 27.47
N SER A 185 -9.37 6.43 26.38
CA SER A 185 -9.22 7.04 25.05
C SER A 185 -9.80 8.46 24.97
N LYS A 186 -10.71 8.83 25.88
CA LYS A 186 -11.26 10.19 25.97
C LYS A 186 -10.25 11.12 26.67
N GLY A 187 -9.78 10.76 27.87
CA GLY A 187 -8.75 11.51 28.58
C GLY A 187 -7.47 11.71 27.75
N LEU A 188 -7.10 10.75 26.89
CA LEU A 188 -6.02 10.95 25.92
C LEU A 188 -6.34 12.04 24.87
N ILE A 189 -7.55 12.05 24.29
CA ILE A 189 -7.96 13.13 23.37
C ILE A 189 -7.87 14.49 24.07
N ASP A 190 -8.28 14.56 25.34
CA ASP A 190 -8.22 15.78 26.14
C ASP A 190 -6.74 16.20 26.39
N VAL A 191 -5.83 15.26 26.73
CA VAL A 191 -4.37 15.51 26.86
C VAL A 191 -3.74 15.98 25.54
N ILE A 192 -4.10 15.38 24.40
CA ILE A 192 -3.64 15.83 23.08
C ILE A 192 -4.17 17.25 22.81
N ALA A 193 -5.44 17.52 23.11
CA ALA A 193 -6.07 18.82 22.88
C ALA A 193 -5.47 19.94 23.75
N GLU A 194 -5.16 19.67 25.01
CA GLU A 194 -4.42 20.57 25.90
C GLU A 194 -3.01 20.83 25.37
N SER A 195 -2.28 19.78 25.00
CA SER A 195 -0.91 19.90 24.49
C SER A 195 -0.81 20.62 23.14
N LEU A 196 -1.85 20.52 22.29
CA LEU A 196 -2.01 21.35 21.09
C LEU A 196 -2.31 22.82 21.45
N GLY A 197 -3.20 23.05 22.43
CA GLY A 197 -3.57 24.38 22.90
C GLY A 197 -2.45 25.15 23.59
N ALA A 198 -1.49 24.43 24.21
CA ALA A 198 -0.30 24.97 24.85
C ALA A 198 0.84 25.31 23.88
N SER A 199 0.69 25.08 22.57
CA SER A 199 1.74 25.39 21.59
C SER A 199 1.87 26.91 21.36
N SER A 200 3.08 27.37 21.04
CA SER A 200 3.43 28.80 20.93
C SER A 200 2.77 29.51 19.75
N GLN A 201 2.92 30.84 19.69
CA GLN A 201 2.36 31.70 18.63
C GLN A 201 2.93 31.42 17.23
N ASP A 202 4.11 30.80 17.13
CA ASP A 202 4.67 30.35 15.86
C ASP A 202 3.95 29.11 15.35
N VAL A 203 3.28 29.24 14.19
CA VAL A 203 2.45 28.18 13.60
C VAL A 203 3.33 27.11 12.93
N VAL A 204 4.01 26.29 13.73
CA VAL A 204 4.78 25.13 13.26
C VAL A 204 3.82 23.97 12.92
N PRO A 205 4.04 23.18 11.84
CA PRO A 205 3.22 22.01 11.55
C PRO A 205 3.35 20.97 12.67
N ILE A 206 2.21 20.41 13.09
CA ILE A 206 2.15 19.39 14.12
C ILE A 206 1.80 18.03 13.51
N ARG A 207 2.51 16.98 13.91
CA ARG A 207 2.23 15.58 13.58
C ARG A 207 1.85 14.82 14.83
N ILE A 208 0.71 14.15 14.82
CA ILE A 208 0.30 13.21 15.87
C ILE A 208 0.49 11.78 15.33
N CYS A 209 1.35 11.01 15.96
CA CYS A 209 1.68 9.64 15.56
C CYS A 209 1.22 8.65 16.63
N ILE A 210 0.44 7.64 16.23
CA ILE A 210 -0.15 6.65 17.14
C ILE A 210 0.10 5.25 16.59
N PRO A 211 1.18 4.55 17.02
CA PRO A 211 1.65 3.37 16.30
C PRO A 211 0.73 2.17 16.35
N LEU A 212 0.19 1.84 17.52
CA LEU A 212 -0.63 0.66 17.76
C LEU A 212 -1.80 1.03 18.68
N LEU A 213 -2.78 1.78 18.15
CA LEU A 213 -3.99 2.16 18.86
C LEU A 213 -4.77 0.90 19.30
N GLY A 214 -4.71 0.57 20.59
CA GLY A 214 -5.25 -0.67 21.15
C GLY A 214 -4.22 -1.76 21.45
N SER A 215 -2.91 -1.46 21.51
CA SER A 215 -1.94 -2.31 22.21
C SER A 215 -2.29 -2.45 23.71
N PRO A 216 -1.70 -3.40 24.47
CA PRO A 216 -2.05 -3.63 25.88
C PRO A 216 -2.02 -2.40 26.80
N GLY A 217 -1.14 -1.42 26.55
CA GLY A 217 -1.10 -0.14 27.27
C GLY A 217 -2.38 0.70 27.19
N TRP A 218 -3.16 0.52 26.11
CA TRP A 218 -4.47 1.16 25.91
C TRP A 218 -5.61 0.46 26.66
N GLY A 219 -5.33 -0.69 27.30
CA GLY A 219 -6.36 -1.51 27.96
C GLY A 219 -7.32 -2.20 26.97
N ASP A 220 -8.43 -2.70 27.50
CA ASP A 220 -9.44 -3.47 26.75
C ASP A 220 -10.41 -2.55 25.97
N LEU A 221 -9.86 -1.80 25.01
CA LEU A 221 -10.67 -0.98 24.10
C LEU A 221 -11.68 -1.85 23.36
N GLN A 222 -12.93 -1.42 23.27
CA GLN A 222 -13.93 -2.08 22.41
C GLN A 222 -14.05 -1.34 21.07
N PRO A 223 -14.65 -1.95 20.03
CA PRO A 223 -14.80 -1.31 18.72
C PRO A 223 -15.47 0.07 18.76
N LYS A 224 -16.46 0.26 19.65
CA LYS A 224 -17.10 1.56 19.93
C LYS A 224 -16.13 2.65 20.39
N ASP A 225 -15.11 2.30 21.17
CA ASP A 225 -14.21 3.25 21.81
C ASP A 225 -13.13 3.71 20.80
N VAL A 226 -12.70 2.82 19.89
CA VAL A 226 -11.87 3.15 18.73
C VAL A 226 -12.62 4.05 17.74
N LEU A 227 -13.91 3.80 17.49
CA LEU A 227 -14.74 4.69 16.65
C LEU A 227 -14.94 6.07 17.30
N TYR A 228 -15.20 6.12 18.61
CA TYR A 228 -15.29 7.38 19.36
C TYR A 228 -13.96 8.16 19.31
N PHE A 229 -12.83 7.47 19.48
CA PHE A 229 -11.50 8.07 19.38
C PHE A 229 -11.26 8.66 17.98
N ALA A 230 -11.54 7.91 16.90
CA ALA A 230 -11.35 8.37 15.53
C ALA A 230 -12.22 9.61 15.20
N TYR A 231 -13.49 9.60 15.61
CA TYR A 231 -14.40 10.75 15.48
C TYR A 231 -13.88 11.99 16.24
N SER A 232 -13.39 11.78 17.46
CA SER A 232 -12.88 12.85 18.33
C SER A 232 -11.56 13.43 17.80
N LEU A 233 -10.63 12.57 17.35
CA LEU A 233 -9.37 12.97 16.71
C LEU A 233 -9.61 13.80 15.44
N ARG A 234 -10.55 13.38 14.57
CA ARG A 234 -10.90 14.17 13.39
C ARG A 234 -11.49 15.53 13.75
N THR A 235 -12.37 15.59 14.75
CA THR A 235 -12.93 16.84 15.27
C THR A 235 -11.81 17.76 15.80
N LEU A 236 -10.83 17.19 16.51
CA LEU A 236 -9.67 17.91 17.03
C LEU A 236 -8.78 18.48 15.92
N LEU A 237 -8.49 17.70 14.87
CA LEU A 237 -7.70 18.14 13.71
C LEU A 237 -8.39 19.24 12.90
N ARG A 238 -9.73 19.29 12.87
CA ARG A 238 -10.46 20.43 12.28
C ARG A 238 -10.43 21.69 13.16
N ARG A 239 -10.23 21.55 14.48
CA ARG A 239 -10.01 22.68 15.41
C ARG A 239 -8.58 23.22 15.38
N TYR A 240 -7.58 22.35 15.14
CA TYR A 240 -6.17 22.71 15.04
C TYR A 240 -5.66 22.48 13.60
N PRO A 241 -5.96 23.37 12.64
CA PRO A 241 -5.75 23.11 11.22
C PRO A 241 -4.28 23.07 10.76
N HIS A 242 -3.32 23.33 11.65
CA HIS A 242 -1.89 23.13 11.44
C HIS A 242 -1.39 21.74 11.87
N ALA A 243 -2.27 20.90 12.43
CA ALA A 243 -1.96 19.53 12.85
C ALA A 243 -2.45 18.51 11.82
N CYS A 244 -1.73 17.40 11.65
CA CYS A 244 -2.16 16.18 10.96
C CYS A 244 -1.89 14.96 11.85
N ALA A 245 -2.59 13.85 11.61
CA ALA A 245 -2.39 12.62 12.38
C ALA A 245 -2.17 11.38 11.50
N SER A 246 -1.32 10.47 11.96
CA SER A 246 -1.14 9.13 11.39
C SER A 246 -1.29 8.10 12.50
N VAL A 247 -2.14 7.10 12.25
CA VAL A 247 -2.57 6.10 13.23
C VAL A 247 -2.47 4.71 12.59
N SER A 248 -2.07 3.70 13.34
CA SER A 248 -2.23 2.29 12.95
C SER A 248 -2.84 1.45 14.08
N LEU A 249 -3.43 0.33 13.69
CA LEU A 249 -4.08 -0.62 14.60
C LEU A 249 -3.21 -1.89 14.73
N PRO A 250 -3.28 -2.58 15.88
CA PRO A 250 -2.79 -3.95 16.01
C PRO A 250 -3.38 -4.89 14.94
N PRO A 251 -2.65 -5.94 14.49
CA PRO A 251 -3.13 -6.89 13.51
C PRO A 251 -4.45 -7.58 13.90
N ASN A 252 -4.62 -7.96 15.16
CA ASN A 252 -5.85 -8.56 15.70
C ASN A 252 -7.07 -7.60 15.67
N MET A 253 -6.83 -6.29 15.62
CA MET A 253 -7.87 -5.25 15.52
C MET A 253 -8.09 -4.78 14.07
N SER A 254 -7.34 -5.31 13.11
CA SER A 254 -7.30 -4.85 11.71
C SER A 254 -8.32 -5.55 10.79
N GLY A 255 -9.39 -6.16 11.33
CA GLY A 255 -10.40 -6.87 10.54
C GLY A 255 -11.76 -7.08 11.21
N ASP A 256 -12.74 -7.50 10.40
CA ASP A 256 -14.15 -7.70 10.79
C ASP A 256 -14.35 -8.70 11.94
N ASN A 257 -13.42 -9.63 12.14
CA ASN A 257 -13.44 -10.60 13.24
C ASN A 257 -13.44 -9.93 14.63
N TRP A 258 -12.87 -8.73 14.75
CA TRP A 258 -12.81 -7.96 15.99
C TRP A 258 -13.81 -6.79 15.98
N GLY A 259 -13.83 -6.01 14.90
CA GLY A 259 -14.65 -4.80 14.80
C GLY A 259 -16.10 -5.01 14.32
N GLY A 260 -16.48 -6.26 14.04
CA GLY A 260 -17.75 -6.65 13.42
C GLY A 260 -17.89 -6.20 11.96
N ARG A 261 -18.82 -6.82 11.22
CA ARG A 261 -19.06 -6.61 9.77
C ARG A 261 -18.84 -5.18 9.27
N GLY A 262 -18.03 -5.02 8.23
CA GLY A 262 -17.67 -3.73 7.63
C GLY A 262 -16.77 -2.87 8.51
N TRP A 263 -15.87 -3.48 9.30
CA TRP A 263 -14.99 -2.77 10.23
C TRP A 263 -14.13 -1.73 9.53
N LEU A 264 -13.49 -2.13 8.44
CA LEU A 264 -12.66 -1.24 7.64
C LEU A 264 -13.48 -0.07 7.08
N ASN A 265 -14.71 -0.32 6.61
CA ASN A 265 -15.57 0.76 6.10
C ASN A 265 -15.96 1.77 7.20
N LYS A 266 -16.33 1.30 8.40
CA LYS A 266 -16.63 2.17 9.55
C LYS A 266 -15.42 3.07 9.91
N LEU A 267 -14.22 2.52 9.88
CA LEU A 267 -12.97 3.27 10.09
C LEU A 267 -12.71 4.27 8.95
N SER A 268 -12.82 3.84 7.69
CA SER A 268 -12.58 4.68 6.50
C SER A 268 -13.57 5.84 6.31
N TRP A 269 -14.70 5.83 7.01
CA TRP A 269 -15.60 6.99 7.08
C TRP A 269 -15.22 8.00 8.18
N LEU A 270 -14.51 7.55 9.22
CA LEU A 270 -14.10 8.38 10.35
C LEU A 270 -12.70 8.97 10.19
N PHE A 271 -11.77 8.28 9.54
CA PHE A 271 -10.49 8.85 9.12
C PHE A 271 -10.62 9.57 7.76
N ASP A 272 -9.78 10.58 7.51
CA ASP A 272 -9.82 11.32 6.24
C ASP A 272 -9.07 10.59 5.12
N ALA A 273 -8.11 9.75 5.46
CA ALA A 273 -7.40 8.83 4.56
C ALA A 273 -7.24 7.47 5.23
N SER A 274 -7.32 6.37 4.46
CA SER A 274 -7.11 5.02 5.00
C SER A 274 -6.59 4.05 3.95
N VAL A 275 -5.55 3.29 4.32
CA VAL A 275 -4.89 2.28 3.48
C VAL A 275 -4.65 0.99 4.27
N THR A 276 -4.76 -0.15 3.60
CA THR A 276 -4.26 -1.44 4.10
C THR A 276 -2.95 -1.78 3.41
N LEU A 277 -1.94 -2.17 4.21
CA LEU A 277 -0.75 -2.88 3.78
C LEU A 277 -0.91 -4.34 4.21
N ALA A 278 -1.24 -5.24 3.28
CA ALA A 278 -1.43 -6.66 3.57
C ALA A 278 -0.30 -7.47 2.95
N GLY A 279 0.50 -8.12 3.78
CA GLY A 279 1.61 -8.97 3.38
C GLY A 279 1.17 -10.21 2.60
N PHE A 280 2.12 -10.85 1.91
CA PHE A 280 1.89 -12.15 1.27
C PHE A 280 2.21 -13.30 2.23
N SER A 281 1.51 -13.32 3.38
CA SER A 281 1.63 -14.37 4.40
C SER A 281 1.20 -15.76 3.91
N ASP A 282 0.41 -15.81 2.83
CA ASP A 282 0.10 -17.03 2.10
C ASP A 282 1.29 -17.41 1.19
N PRO A 283 1.91 -18.59 1.35
CA PRO A 283 3.02 -19.03 0.51
C PRO A 283 2.70 -19.03 -0.98
N SER A 284 1.44 -19.23 -1.39
CA SER A 284 1.04 -19.19 -2.80
C SER A 284 1.14 -17.78 -3.39
N LEU A 285 0.82 -16.73 -2.63
CA LEU A 285 0.99 -15.34 -3.06
C LEU A 285 2.46 -14.95 -3.11
N SER A 286 3.26 -15.39 -2.13
CA SER A 286 4.73 -15.20 -2.15
C SER A 286 5.39 -15.89 -3.34
N LEU A 287 4.94 -17.10 -3.72
CA LEU A 287 5.44 -17.81 -4.90
C LEU A 287 4.95 -17.23 -6.23
N THR A 288 3.73 -16.66 -6.28
CA THR A 288 3.17 -16.05 -7.49
C THR A 288 3.78 -14.67 -7.75
N PHE A 289 4.15 -13.94 -6.70
CA PHE A 289 4.63 -12.56 -6.79
C PHE A 289 5.96 -12.35 -6.03
N PRO A 290 7.02 -13.13 -6.30
CA PRO A 290 8.23 -13.20 -5.47
C PRO A 290 9.00 -11.88 -5.37
N SER A 291 8.77 -10.95 -6.31
CA SER A 291 9.35 -9.61 -6.26
C SER A 291 8.69 -8.69 -5.22
N HIS A 292 7.48 -8.98 -4.74
CA HIS A 292 6.69 -8.11 -3.85
C HIS A 292 6.44 -8.76 -2.48
N HIS A 293 6.41 -7.93 -1.43
CA HIS A 293 6.23 -8.39 -0.04
C HIS A 293 4.76 -8.39 0.40
N GLY A 294 3.90 -7.69 -0.36
CA GLY A 294 2.47 -7.62 -0.10
C GLY A 294 1.75 -6.66 -1.03
N SER A 295 0.43 -6.57 -0.84
CA SER A 295 -0.50 -5.71 -1.57
C SER A 295 -0.85 -4.43 -0.79
N VAL A 296 -1.18 -3.36 -1.51
CA VAL A 296 -1.73 -2.12 -0.95
C VAL A 296 -3.16 -1.94 -1.42
N ARG A 297 -4.08 -1.69 -0.49
CA ARG A 297 -5.48 -1.34 -0.79
C ARG A 297 -5.81 0.02 -0.22
N VAL A 298 -6.30 0.93 -1.07
CA VAL A 298 -6.83 2.23 -0.65
C VAL A 298 -8.30 2.07 -0.31
N HIS A 299 -8.75 2.60 0.83
CA HIS A 299 -10.16 2.56 1.26
C HIS A 299 -10.79 3.95 1.40
N GLY A 300 -9.97 4.98 1.67
CA GLY A 300 -10.39 6.38 1.76
C GLY A 300 -9.22 7.32 1.52
N LEU A 301 -9.50 8.51 1.00
CA LEU A 301 -8.49 9.48 0.56
C LEU A 301 -8.87 10.92 0.94
N PRO A 302 -7.89 11.78 1.24
CA PRO A 302 -8.17 13.04 1.90
C PRO A 302 -8.75 14.07 0.93
N THR A 303 -9.93 14.62 1.29
CA THR A 303 -10.64 15.66 0.51
C THR A 303 -10.77 17.01 1.24
N PRO A 304 -9.74 17.56 1.91
CA PRO A 304 -9.87 18.88 2.54
C PRO A 304 -10.08 19.96 1.48
N HIS A 305 -11.11 20.78 1.67
CA HIS A 305 -11.51 21.87 0.77
C HIS A 305 -11.87 21.42 -0.67
N SER A 306 -12.22 20.14 -0.86
CA SER A 306 -12.61 19.56 -2.16
C SER A 306 -13.72 18.52 -2.00
N LEU A 307 -14.46 18.23 -3.08
CA LEU A 307 -15.40 17.11 -3.15
C LEU A 307 -14.77 15.82 -3.71
N ILE A 308 -13.54 15.92 -4.23
CA ILE A 308 -12.81 14.84 -4.94
C ILE A 308 -11.36 14.81 -4.42
N PRO A 309 -10.75 13.64 -4.17
CA PRO A 309 -9.34 13.55 -3.78
C PRO A 309 -8.38 14.21 -4.77
N ALA A 310 -7.28 14.77 -4.27
CA ALA A 310 -6.22 15.29 -5.14
C ALA A 310 -5.61 14.18 -6.02
N SER A 311 -5.43 12.97 -5.46
CA SER A 311 -4.83 11.83 -6.13
C SER A 311 -5.61 11.30 -7.32
N ASP A 312 -6.92 11.56 -7.45
CA ASP A 312 -7.69 11.22 -8.66
C ASP A 312 -7.11 11.94 -9.92
N ARG A 313 -6.35 13.02 -9.71
CA ARG A 313 -5.72 13.85 -10.75
C ARG A 313 -4.19 13.89 -10.68
N SER A 314 -3.59 13.74 -9.50
CA SER A 314 -2.13 13.80 -9.32
C SER A 314 -1.44 12.45 -9.11
N SER A 315 -2.15 11.39 -8.68
CA SER A 315 -1.50 10.10 -8.41
C SER A 315 -1.13 9.42 -9.72
N THR A 316 0.17 9.24 -9.92
CA THR A 316 0.72 8.41 -11.00
C THR A 316 0.48 6.93 -10.71
N LEU A 317 0.52 6.53 -9.43
CA LEU A 317 0.36 5.14 -9.02
C LEU A 317 -1.08 4.65 -9.19
N ARG A 318 -2.11 5.43 -8.84
CA ARG A 318 -3.52 5.02 -9.01
C ARG A 318 -3.97 5.00 -10.47
N GLY A 319 -3.31 5.74 -11.36
CA GLY A 319 -3.51 5.69 -12.83
C GLY A 319 -4.77 6.39 -13.39
N ILE A 320 -5.73 6.75 -12.53
CA ILE A 320 -7.06 7.29 -12.88
C ILE A 320 -6.99 8.47 -13.86
N SER A 321 -6.06 9.39 -13.64
CA SER A 321 -5.99 10.67 -14.38
C SER A 321 -5.66 10.51 -15.88
N PHE A 322 -5.20 9.35 -16.33
CA PHE A 322 -4.68 9.17 -17.70
C PHE A 322 -5.74 8.74 -18.73
N VAL A 323 -6.98 8.43 -18.33
CA VAL A 323 -7.98 7.82 -19.22
C VAL A 323 -9.05 8.82 -19.70
N SER A 324 -8.66 9.74 -20.57
CA SER A 324 -9.58 10.65 -21.28
C SER A 324 -10.31 9.99 -22.48
N GLY A 325 -10.56 8.69 -22.41
CA GLY A 325 -11.18 7.89 -23.47
C GLY A 325 -12.35 7.03 -22.97
N TRP A 326 -13.28 6.68 -23.87
CA TRP A 326 -14.54 5.97 -23.54
C TRP A 326 -14.39 4.55 -22.96
N THR A 327 -13.18 3.99 -22.89
CA THR A 327 -12.88 2.72 -22.22
C THR A 327 -12.32 3.00 -20.83
N GLY A 328 -13.17 3.11 -19.83
CA GLY A 328 -12.77 3.43 -18.46
C GLY A 328 -11.79 2.40 -17.89
N GLY A 329 -10.54 2.81 -17.68
CA GLY A 329 -9.58 2.08 -16.86
C GLY A 329 -9.95 2.23 -15.39
N GLY A 330 -9.91 1.12 -14.66
CA GLY A 330 -10.03 1.15 -13.19
C GLY A 330 -8.76 1.70 -12.53
N GLU A 331 -8.77 1.79 -11.20
CA GLU A 331 -7.54 2.06 -10.46
C GLU A 331 -6.53 0.92 -10.67
N ASN A 332 -5.24 1.25 -10.74
CA ASN A 332 -4.20 0.23 -10.75
C ASN A 332 -4.22 -0.58 -9.45
N ASN A 333 -3.96 -1.89 -9.55
CA ASN A 333 -3.55 -2.66 -8.37
C ASN A 333 -2.22 -2.11 -7.85
N LEU A 334 -2.01 -2.17 -6.54
CA LEU A 334 -0.80 -1.66 -5.89
C LEU A 334 -0.17 -2.76 -5.02
N ALA A 335 1.16 -2.82 -5.02
CA ALA A 335 1.95 -3.72 -4.18
C ALA A 335 3.12 -2.97 -3.57
N PHE A 336 3.75 -3.56 -2.55
CA PHE A 336 4.89 -2.95 -1.88
C PHE A 336 6.11 -3.88 -1.80
N LYS A 337 7.29 -3.26 -1.77
CA LYS A 337 8.59 -3.90 -1.54
C LYS A 337 9.22 -3.29 -0.29
N CYS A 338 9.66 -4.14 0.64
CA CYS A 338 10.32 -3.72 1.88
C CYS A 338 11.75 -4.27 1.90
N THR A 339 12.65 -3.65 1.12
CA THR A 339 14.04 -4.11 1.03
C THR A 339 14.85 -3.69 2.25
N ARG A 340 16.05 -4.26 2.42
CA ARG A 340 17.00 -3.95 3.51
C ARG A 340 17.20 -2.44 3.80
N LYS A 341 17.03 -1.57 2.80
CA LYS A 341 17.23 -0.12 2.91
C LYS A 341 15.97 0.74 2.72
N ARG A 342 14.90 0.25 2.10
CA ARG A 342 13.73 1.10 1.73
C ARG A 342 12.41 0.35 1.66
N PHE A 343 11.34 1.03 2.09
CA PHE A 343 9.96 0.67 1.77
C PHE A 343 9.48 1.47 0.54
N VAL A 344 8.85 0.82 -0.43
CA VAL A 344 8.34 1.42 -1.67
C VAL A 344 7.00 0.79 -2.05
N ILE A 345 6.02 1.61 -2.44
CA ILE A 345 4.77 1.18 -3.08
C ILE A 345 4.88 1.41 -4.59
N GLU A 346 4.36 0.48 -5.40
CA GLU A 346 4.40 0.53 -6.86
C GLU A 346 3.16 -0.12 -7.49
N THR A 347 2.97 0.11 -8.80
CA THR A 347 1.88 -0.50 -9.56
C THR A 347 2.11 -2.00 -9.72
N HIS A 348 1.16 -2.78 -9.20
CA HIS A 348 1.17 -4.22 -9.33
C HIS A 348 0.52 -4.62 -10.65
N HIS A 349 1.36 -5.07 -11.57
CA HIS A 349 0.90 -5.74 -12.79
C HIS A 349 0.87 -7.23 -12.52
N LEU A 350 -0.23 -7.89 -12.89
CA LEU A 350 -0.17 -9.33 -13.12
C LEU A 350 0.72 -9.51 -14.35
N ASP A 351 1.79 -10.30 -14.20
CA ASP A 351 2.56 -10.75 -15.35
C ASP A 351 1.61 -11.51 -16.27
N VAL A 352 1.46 -11.02 -17.51
CA VAL A 352 0.52 -11.58 -18.46
C VAL A 352 1.12 -12.90 -18.95
N GLU A 353 0.56 -14.04 -18.50
CA GLU A 353 0.87 -15.36 -19.07
C GLU A 353 0.79 -15.28 -20.60
N GLY A 354 1.91 -15.47 -21.29
CA GLY A 354 1.96 -15.30 -22.75
C GLY A 354 2.11 -13.87 -23.27
N GLY A 355 2.64 -12.94 -22.47
CA GLY A 355 3.22 -11.69 -22.98
C GLY A 355 4.30 -11.98 -24.03
N VAL A 356 4.34 -11.22 -25.13
CA VAL A 356 5.19 -11.51 -26.30
C VAL A 356 6.67 -11.22 -26.02
N GLY A 357 7.31 -12.17 -25.33
CA GLY A 357 8.69 -12.11 -24.85
C GLY A 357 9.06 -13.30 -23.95
N GLU A 358 8.06 -13.95 -23.33
CA GLU A 358 8.25 -15.13 -22.48
C GLU A 358 8.73 -16.36 -23.29
N ARG A 359 10.05 -16.59 -23.30
CA ARG A 359 10.65 -17.79 -23.90
C ARG A 359 10.31 -19.02 -23.06
N ARG A 360 9.40 -19.85 -23.55
CA ARG A 360 9.30 -21.27 -23.14
C ARG A 360 10.54 -22.04 -23.58
N THR A 361 11.60 -22.02 -22.78
CA THR A 361 12.59 -23.10 -22.78
C THR A 361 11.98 -24.29 -22.03
N THR A 362 11.77 -25.39 -22.72
CA THR A 362 11.43 -26.67 -22.08
C THR A 362 12.51 -27.05 -21.05
N PRO A 363 12.15 -27.67 -19.91
CA PRO A 363 13.14 -28.20 -18.98
C PRO A 363 14.14 -29.10 -19.71
N ALA A 364 15.42 -28.99 -19.36
CA ALA A 364 16.46 -29.83 -19.96
C ALA A 364 16.14 -31.32 -19.67
N GLY A 365 16.17 -32.14 -20.71
CA GLY A 365 15.99 -33.58 -20.55
C GLY A 365 17.13 -34.17 -19.72
N ILE A 366 16.81 -35.08 -18.81
CA ILE A 366 17.82 -35.83 -18.04
C ILE A 366 18.64 -36.65 -19.03
N VAL A 367 19.89 -36.23 -19.27
CA VAL A 367 20.81 -36.93 -20.16
C VAL A 367 21.23 -38.24 -19.51
N GLY A 368 20.92 -39.36 -20.16
CA GLY A 368 21.41 -40.67 -19.75
C GLY A 368 22.92 -40.76 -19.96
N GLY A 369 23.65 -41.19 -18.91
CA GLY A 369 25.07 -41.51 -19.00
C GLY A 369 25.26 -43.03 -19.07
N ASP A 370 25.48 -43.56 -20.28
CA ASP A 370 25.90 -44.95 -20.46
C ASP A 370 27.39 -45.13 -20.11
N ALA A 371 27.71 -46.21 -19.42
CA ALA A 371 29.07 -46.70 -19.22
C ALA A 371 29.07 -48.24 -19.16
N GLU A 372 29.67 -48.90 -20.15
CA GLU A 372 29.72 -50.37 -20.21
C GLU A 372 30.63 -50.98 -19.14
N GLY A 373 30.28 -52.17 -18.62
CA GLY A 373 30.97 -52.76 -17.46
C GLY A 373 30.99 -54.31 -17.32
N ILE A 374 30.53 -55.05 -18.32
CA ILE A 374 30.73 -56.51 -18.53
C ILE A 374 30.58 -57.46 -17.30
N ARG A 375 29.52 -58.30 -17.26
CA ARG A 375 29.64 -59.79 -17.11
C ARG A 375 28.31 -60.59 -17.11
N ARG A 376 28.22 -61.48 -18.13
CA ARG A 376 27.69 -62.87 -18.12
C ARG A 376 26.28 -63.18 -17.57
N GLU A 377 25.41 -63.53 -18.52
CA GLU A 377 24.43 -64.64 -18.54
C GLU A 377 24.05 -65.37 -17.23
N LYS A 378 22.73 -65.45 -16.98
CA LYS A 378 22.06 -66.75 -16.75
C LYS A 378 20.57 -66.71 -17.12
N LYS A 379 19.93 -67.89 -17.14
CA LYS A 379 18.66 -68.20 -17.83
C LYS A 379 17.73 -69.03 -16.93
N SER A 380 16.54 -68.50 -16.61
CA SER A 380 15.29 -69.21 -16.18
C SER A 380 14.24 -68.11 -15.92
N GLU A 381 13.08 -68.09 -16.59
CA GLU A 381 11.87 -68.90 -16.42
C GLU A 381 10.79 -68.24 -15.53
N ARG A 382 9.79 -67.68 -16.21
CA ARG A 382 8.34 -67.79 -15.95
C ARG A 382 7.93 -68.40 -14.60
N ASN A 383 7.26 -67.62 -13.77
CA ASN A 383 6.01 -68.09 -13.18
C ASN A 383 5.02 -66.95 -12.91
N GLU A 384 3.74 -67.19 -13.16
CA GLU A 384 2.64 -66.33 -12.71
C GLU A 384 2.10 -66.90 -11.39
N LEU A 385 1.78 -66.05 -10.41
CA LEU A 385 0.77 -66.37 -9.41
C LEU A 385 0.09 -65.09 -8.92
N SER A 386 -1.19 -65.19 -8.60
CA SER A 386 -2.05 -64.08 -8.19
C SER A 386 -2.46 -64.20 -6.72
N VAL A 387 -3.32 -63.28 -6.26
CA VAL A 387 -3.87 -63.12 -4.88
C VAL A 387 -2.90 -62.40 -3.91
N GLY A 388 -3.31 -61.34 -3.20
CA GLY A 388 -4.57 -60.58 -3.32
C GLY A 388 -4.85 -59.62 -2.16
N VAL A 389 -5.86 -58.77 -2.35
CA VAL A 389 -6.57 -57.91 -1.36
C VAL A 389 -5.75 -56.81 -0.67
N GLY A 390 -6.16 -55.55 -0.90
CA GLY A 390 -5.75 -54.37 -0.13
C GLY A 390 -6.74 -53.22 -0.32
N THR A 391 -7.46 -52.82 0.73
CA THR A 391 -8.63 -51.94 0.65
C THR A 391 -8.30 -50.44 0.73
N ALA A 392 -8.85 -49.64 -0.18
CA ALA A 392 -9.16 -48.22 0.06
C ALA A 392 -10.29 -47.76 -0.88
N GLY A 393 -11.35 -47.15 -0.34
CA GLY A 393 -12.50 -46.69 -1.14
C GLY A 393 -12.37 -45.25 -1.63
N ARG A 394 -12.95 -44.95 -2.81
CA ARG A 394 -13.25 -43.59 -3.27
C ARG A 394 -14.76 -43.41 -3.36
N ALA A 395 -15.34 -42.66 -2.43
CA ALA A 395 -16.72 -42.17 -2.56
C ALA A 395 -16.73 -40.91 -3.45
N ALA A 396 -17.44 -40.96 -4.57
CA ALA A 396 -17.67 -39.79 -5.41
C ALA A 396 -19.01 -39.14 -5.01
N MET A 397 -18.97 -37.93 -4.47
CA MET A 397 -20.19 -37.21 -4.09
C MET A 397 -20.83 -36.58 -5.32
N LYS A 398 -21.96 -37.13 -5.74
CA LYS A 398 -22.84 -36.59 -6.79
C LYS A 398 -23.69 -35.47 -6.18
N VAL A 399 -23.72 -34.30 -6.81
CA VAL A 399 -24.66 -33.22 -6.45
C VAL A 399 -25.77 -33.22 -7.49
N GLU A 400 -27.00 -33.38 -7.03
CA GLU A 400 -28.22 -33.15 -7.81
C GLU A 400 -28.78 -31.77 -7.45
N LEU A 401 -29.45 -31.13 -8.41
CA LEU A 401 -30.11 -29.84 -8.25
C LEU A 401 -31.60 -30.04 -8.47
N GLU A 402 -32.41 -29.65 -7.49
CA GLU A 402 -33.86 -29.58 -7.62
C GLU A 402 -34.25 -28.31 -8.39
N GLU A 403 -35.15 -28.43 -9.36
CA GLU A 403 -35.89 -27.29 -9.91
C GLU A 403 -37.30 -27.25 -9.30
N GLU A 404 -37.59 -26.23 -8.49
CA GLU A 404 -38.97 -25.86 -8.14
C GLU A 404 -39.43 -24.71 -9.06
N GLY A 405 -40.53 -24.92 -9.79
CA GLY A 405 -40.93 -24.07 -10.92
C GLY A 405 -42.03 -23.04 -10.62
N ARG A 406 -42.22 -22.09 -11.54
CA ARG A 406 -43.39 -21.18 -11.57
C ARG A 406 -43.73 -20.75 -13.01
N ARG A 407 -44.93 -20.18 -13.20
CA ARG A 407 -45.65 -20.01 -14.48
C ARG A 407 -46.59 -18.79 -14.46
N ASP A 408 -47.16 -18.31 -15.57
CA ASP A 408 -47.06 -18.79 -16.97
C ASP A 408 -46.04 -17.96 -17.81
N MET A 409 -46.31 -17.18 -18.88
CA MET A 409 -47.53 -16.78 -19.60
C MET A 409 -47.18 -16.42 -21.08
N GLU A 410 -48.04 -15.67 -21.77
CA GLU A 410 -48.06 -15.44 -23.23
C GLU A 410 -47.11 -14.29 -23.68
N ALA A 411 -46.82 -14.03 -24.98
CA ALA A 411 -47.46 -14.46 -26.23
C ALA A 411 -46.44 -14.68 -27.39
N ALA A 412 -46.93 -15.06 -28.59
CA ALA A 412 -46.11 -15.62 -29.69
C ALA A 412 -46.00 -14.77 -30.97
N ALA A 413 -44.90 -14.94 -31.74
CA ALA A 413 -44.88 -14.88 -33.21
C ALA A 413 -43.57 -15.41 -33.86
N ALA A 414 -43.72 -16.34 -34.82
CA ALA A 414 -42.89 -16.65 -36.01
C ALA A 414 -41.35 -16.42 -36.09
N GLY A 415 -40.60 -17.51 -36.32
CA GLY A 415 -40.14 -17.80 -37.70
C GLY A 415 -38.63 -17.74 -38.11
N VAL A 416 -37.98 -18.92 -38.14
CA VAL A 416 -36.86 -19.32 -39.06
C VAL A 416 -35.48 -18.57 -38.88
N PRO A 417 -34.33 -19.05 -39.44
CA PRO A 417 -33.42 -19.90 -38.65
C PRO A 417 -31.98 -19.35 -38.44
N GLU A 418 -31.22 -20.08 -37.61
CA GLU A 418 -29.92 -19.71 -37.05
C GLU A 418 -28.72 -19.72 -38.04
N ARG A 419 -27.81 -18.74 -37.91
CA ARG A 419 -26.43 -18.82 -38.40
C ARG A 419 -25.43 -18.71 -37.23
N ARG A 420 -24.78 -19.84 -36.90
CA ARG A 420 -23.80 -19.94 -35.80
C ARG A 420 -22.67 -18.91 -35.91
N ARG A 421 -22.41 -18.19 -34.81
CA ARG A 421 -21.15 -17.49 -34.51
C ARG A 421 -20.71 -17.85 -33.09
N GLY A 422 -19.40 -18.06 -32.89
CA GLY A 422 -18.87 -18.58 -31.62
C GLY A 422 -19.07 -17.63 -30.44
N ARG A 423 -19.54 -18.16 -29.31
CA ARG A 423 -19.60 -17.43 -28.03
C ARG A 423 -18.21 -17.36 -27.38
N GLY A 424 -17.53 -16.23 -27.50
CA GLY A 424 -16.51 -15.85 -26.52
C GLY A 424 -17.15 -15.59 -25.16
N LYS A 425 -16.58 -16.13 -24.07
CA LYS A 425 -17.10 -15.90 -22.71
C LYS A 425 -16.84 -14.46 -22.27
N LYS A 426 -17.84 -13.58 -22.34
CA LYS A 426 -17.88 -12.36 -21.52
C LYS A 426 -18.33 -12.74 -20.10
N VAL A 427 -17.51 -12.44 -19.10
CA VAL A 427 -17.94 -12.39 -17.70
C VAL A 427 -18.14 -10.92 -17.35
N THR A 428 -19.37 -10.53 -17.04
CA THR A 428 -19.72 -9.19 -16.56
C THR A 428 -20.21 -9.30 -15.13
N PHE A 429 -19.42 -8.83 -14.18
CA PHE A 429 -19.86 -8.68 -12.79
C PHE A 429 -20.88 -7.54 -12.70
N TRP A 430 -22.00 -7.82 -12.04
CA TRP A 430 -23.00 -6.81 -11.73
C TRP A 430 -22.58 -6.05 -10.47
N GLY A 431 -22.42 -4.73 -10.59
CA GLY A 431 -22.33 -3.84 -9.44
C GLY A 431 -23.72 -3.40 -9.01
N GLU A 432 -24.11 -3.70 -7.77
CA GLU A 432 -25.37 -3.21 -7.20
C GLU A 432 -25.33 -1.69 -7.05
N ARG A 433 -26.01 -0.98 -7.96
CA ARG A 433 -26.33 0.43 -7.76
C ARG A 433 -27.57 0.53 -6.89
N ALA A 434 -27.38 0.87 -5.62
CA ALA A 434 -28.45 1.37 -4.77
C ALA A 434 -29.06 2.62 -5.43
N GLY A 435 -30.27 2.48 -5.98
CA GLY A 435 -31.00 3.58 -6.59
C GLY A 435 -31.44 4.60 -5.54
N ARG A 436 -31.15 5.88 -5.76
CA ARG A 436 -31.82 6.97 -5.07
C ARG A 436 -33.09 7.32 -5.84
N GLU A 437 -34.22 6.81 -5.39
CA GLU A 437 -35.50 7.41 -5.75
C GLU A 437 -35.71 8.68 -4.91
N LEU A 438 -36.02 9.78 -5.59
CA LEU A 438 -36.41 11.05 -4.97
C LEU A 438 -37.91 11.23 -5.23
N GLY A 439 -38.72 10.86 -4.24
CA GLY A 439 -40.10 11.30 -4.16
C GLY A 439 -40.17 12.79 -3.80
N TRP A 440 -41.17 13.47 -4.34
CA TRP A 440 -41.56 14.83 -3.96
C TRP A 440 -42.65 14.77 -2.88
#